data_AF-A0A072NTR0-F1
#
_entry.id   AF-A0A072NTR0-F1
#
_cell.length_a   1.000
_cell.length_b   1.000
_cell.length_c   1.000
_cell.angle_alpha   90.00
_cell.angle_beta   90.00
_cell.angle_gamma   90.00
#
_symmetry.space_group_name_H-M   'P 1'
#
loop_
_entity.id
_entity.type
_entity.pdbx_description
1 polymer ?
#
loop_
_entity_poly.entity_id
_entity_poly.type
_entity_poly.pdbx_seq_one_letter_code
_entity_poly.pdbx_strand_id
1 'polypeptide(L)'
;MNQKVNTIGCWRAHLNVLQKIVHENVATALIFEDDADWDVSFKHQMVQFARGTRYISNTTHVETASSPYGDNWDILWMGHCGTWYHEEDNRRMFVIPNDPTVEPPTHRENVDQPDMSHWEGGPEGDGQTRVVFNSKGAICTAAYAISQQGARKALYHMSMMPYNSPVDWGYANMCMDKNVNYTCISVFPQIVGVSRPTGHTSKNSDIGYGDDDVRTVEPARSQHVVYSTRLNMERLLRGDTVFDSQFPEITGPEMHIDDIGSAVGHIEVLREEDLPKPNVTKEDQDQEQELFG
;
A
#
# COMPACT_ATOMS: atom_id res chain seq x y z
N MET A 1 -11.37 23.11 9.67
CA MET A 1 -10.60 21.98 10.22
C MET A 1 -9.94 22.42 11.52
N ASN A 2 -10.19 21.71 12.60
CA ASN A 2 -9.38 21.75 13.83
C ASN A 2 -8.31 20.66 13.72
N GLN A 3 -7.27 20.93 12.92
CA GLN A 3 -6.16 20.03 12.62
C GLN A 3 -4.84 20.82 12.63
N LYS A 4 -3.71 20.14 12.82
CA LYS A 4 -2.39 20.79 12.75
C LYS A 4 -2.13 21.33 11.32
N VAL A 5 -1.29 22.37 11.20
CA VAL A 5 -1.04 23.07 9.93
C VAL A 5 -0.44 22.15 8.86
N ASN A 6 0.48 21.28 9.25
CA ASN A 6 1.06 20.21 8.42
C ASN A 6 0.00 19.24 7.86
N THR A 7 -0.94 18.79 8.70
CA THR A 7 -2.06 17.92 8.30
C THR A 7 -2.95 18.61 7.28
N ILE A 8 -3.26 19.90 7.48
CA ILE A 8 -4.04 20.70 6.52
C ILE A 8 -3.27 20.89 5.21
N GLY A 9 -1.95 21.10 5.28
CA GLY A 9 -1.07 21.23 4.11
C GLY A 9 -1.09 19.97 3.24
N CYS A 10 -0.89 18.80 3.87
CA CYS A 10 -0.99 17.50 3.23
C CYS A 10 -2.38 17.33 2.56
N TRP A 11 -3.47 17.44 3.33
CA TRP A 11 -4.83 17.36 2.79
C TRP A 11 -5.07 18.27 1.59
N ARG A 12 -4.57 19.51 1.65
CA ARG A 12 -4.74 20.47 0.56
C ARG A 12 -3.97 20.08 -0.69
N ALA A 13 -2.75 19.55 -0.56
CA ALA A 13 -1.94 19.10 -1.68
C ALA A 13 -2.67 17.98 -2.45
N HIS A 14 -3.18 16.96 -1.75
CA HIS A 14 -3.94 15.88 -2.38
C HIS A 14 -5.23 16.40 -3.03
N LEU A 15 -6.02 17.26 -2.37
CA LEU A 15 -7.21 17.83 -2.99
C LEU A 15 -6.91 18.64 -4.25
N ASN A 16 -5.82 19.39 -4.30
CA ASN A 16 -5.42 20.11 -5.52
C ASN A 16 -5.17 19.13 -6.68
N VAL A 17 -4.53 17.98 -6.41
CA VAL A 17 -4.34 16.92 -7.41
C VAL A 17 -5.68 16.36 -7.86
N LEU A 18 -6.60 16.05 -6.94
CA LEU A 18 -7.93 15.55 -7.28
C LEU A 18 -8.73 16.57 -8.11
N GLN A 19 -8.65 17.85 -7.76
CA GLN A 19 -9.27 18.94 -8.54
C GLN A 19 -8.73 18.97 -9.97
N LYS A 20 -7.41 18.83 -10.15
CA LYS A 20 -6.78 18.77 -11.47
C LYS A 20 -7.27 17.56 -12.28
N ILE A 21 -7.30 16.37 -11.68
CA ILE A 21 -7.82 15.15 -12.32
C ILE A 21 -9.23 15.37 -12.88
N VAL A 22 -10.12 15.92 -12.04
CA VAL A 22 -11.52 16.16 -12.43
C VAL A 22 -11.64 17.28 -13.46
N HIS A 23 -10.91 18.38 -13.28
CA HIS A 23 -10.99 19.54 -14.19
C HIS A 23 -10.46 19.21 -15.59
N GLU A 24 -9.37 18.44 -15.68
CA GLU A 24 -8.73 18.08 -16.94
C GLU A 24 -9.25 16.76 -17.53
N ASN A 25 -10.25 16.14 -16.87
CA ASN A 25 -10.84 14.87 -17.29
C ASN A 25 -9.79 13.76 -17.48
N VAL A 26 -8.82 13.69 -16.55
CA VAL A 26 -7.80 12.64 -16.51
C VAL A 26 -8.46 11.34 -16.06
N ALA A 27 -8.38 10.28 -16.89
CA ALA A 27 -9.09 9.02 -16.63
C ALA A 27 -8.65 8.34 -15.33
N THR A 28 -7.35 8.27 -15.09
CA THR A 28 -6.72 7.76 -13.87
C THR A 28 -5.40 8.49 -13.64
N ALA A 29 -4.98 8.60 -12.38
CA ALA A 29 -3.66 9.12 -12.02
C ALA A 29 -3.01 8.22 -10.99
N LEU A 30 -1.69 8.06 -11.09
CA LEU A 30 -0.83 7.48 -10.07
C LEU A 30 -0.09 8.61 -9.35
N ILE A 31 -0.24 8.68 -8.03
CA ILE A 31 0.28 9.74 -7.17
C ILE A 31 1.31 9.14 -6.22
N PHE A 32 2.43 9.83 -6.06
CA PHE A 32 3.48 9.52 -5.11
C PHE A 32 3.69 10.72 -4.18
N GLU A 33 3.97 10.46 -2.91
CA GLU A 33 4.58 11.43 -2.02
C GLU A 33 6.04 11.68 -2.43
N ASP A 34 6.62 12.81 -2.03
CA ASP A 34 7.97 13.23 -2.47
C ASP A 34 9.09 12.39 -1.83
N ASP A 35 8.82 11.79 -0.69
CA ASP A 35 9.69 10.83 -0.03
C ASP A 35 9.39 9.37 -0.41
N ALA A 36 8.51 9.10 -1.38
CA ALA A 36 8.27 7.74 -1.85
C ALA A 36 9.50 7.11 -2.52
N ASP A 37 9.57 5.77 -2.45
CA ASP A 37 10.58 4.94 -3.11
C ASP A 37 10.00 3.56 -3.47
N TRP A 38 10.62 2.88 -4.41
CA TRP A 38 10.14 1.61 -4.97
C TRP A 38 11.31 0.73 -5.41
N ASP A 39 11.08 -0.57 -5.58
CA ASP A 39 12.10 -1.49 -6.07
C ASP A 39 12.51 -1.17 -7.51
N VAL A 40 13.77 -1.40 -7.86
CA VAL A 40 14.29 -1.24 -9.25
C VAL A 40 13.48 -2.02 -10.30
N SER A 41 12.80 -3.10 -9.89
CA SER A 41 11.92 -3.91 -10.73
C SER A 41 10.45 -3.44 -10.77
N PHE A 42 10.15 -2.20 -10.33
CA PHE A 42 8.79 -1.66 -10.17
C PHE A 42 7.81 -1.98 -11.32
N LYS A 43 8.27 -1.94 -12.58
CA LYS A 43 7.43 -2.29 -13.72
C LYS A 43 6.89 -3.73 -13.65
N HIS A 44 7.70 -4.69 -13.21
CA HIS A 44 7.29 -6.09 -13.03
C HIS A 44 6.28 -6.23 -11.90
N GLN A 45 6.52 -5.59 -10.75
CA GLN A 45 5.56 -5.54 -9.63
C GLN A 45 4.21 -4.98 -10.11
N MET A 46 4.23 -3.88 -10.87
CA MET A 46 3.02 -3.25 -11.40
C MET A 46 2.28 -4.11 -12.44
N VAL A 47 2.97 -4.99 -13.18
CA VAL A 47 2.32 -5.97 -14.06
C VAL A 47 1.54 -7.01 -13.25
N GLN A 48 2.12 -7.53 -12.16
CA GLN A 48 1.39 -8.45 -11.28
C GLN A 48 0.24 -7.75 -10.55
N PHE A 49 0.47 -6.52 -10.07
CA PHE A 49 -0.59 -5.71 -9.46
C PHE A 49 -1.74 -5.44 -10.45
N ALA A 50 -1.45 -5.15 -11.72
CA ALA A 50 -2.45 -5.00 -12.77
C ALA A 50 -3.27 -6.29 -13.00
N ARG A 51 -2.64 -7.47 -12.90
CA ARG A 51 -3.36 -8.77 -12.98
C ARG A 51 -4.28 -8.95 -11.78
N GLY A 52 -3.80 -8.68 -10.57
CA GLY A 52 -4.59 -8.78 -9.35
C GLY A 52 -5.77 -7.81 -9.34
N THR A 53 -5.53 -6.53 -9.62
CA THR A 53 -6.59 -5.50 -9.66
C THR A 53 -7.71 -5.84 -10.64
N ARG A 54 -7.41 -6.36 -11.84
CA ARG A 54 -8.43 -6.83 -12.80
C ARG A 54 -9.26 -7.98 -12.25
N TYR A 55 -8.63 -8.94 -11.57
CA TYR A 55 -9.34 -10.06 -10.96
C TYR A 55 -10.24 -9.60 -9.80
N ILE A 56 -9.70 -8.80 -8.87
CA ILE A 56 -10.42 -8.30 -7.70
C ILE A 56 -11.60 -7.42 -8.11
N SER A 57 -11.41 -6.50 -9.06
CA SER A 57 -12.46 -5.64 -9.61
C SER A 57 -13.46 -6.35 -10.53
N ASN A 58 -13.30 -7.67 -10.74
CA ASN A 58 -14.13 -8.48 -11.64
C ASN A 58 -14.25 -7.86 -13.04
N THR A 59 -13.12 -7.41 -13.61
CA THR A 59 -13.08 -6.84 -14.95
C THR A 59 -13.32 -7.94 -15.98
N THR A 60 -14.55 -8.08 -16.45
CA THR A 60 -14.99 -9.18 -17.34
C THR A 60 -14.57 -9.02 -18.81
N HIS A 61 -14.26 -7.79 -19.25
CA HIS A 61 -13.90 -7.49 -20.64
C HIS A 61 -12.52 -6.84 -20.73
N VAL A 62 -11.47 -7.67 -20.56
CA VAL A 62 -10.07 -7.21 -20.57
C VAL A 62 -9.70 -6.50 -21.87
N GLU A 63 -10.23 -6.95 -23.02
CA GLU A 63 -9.95 -6.36 -24.33
C GLU A 63 -10.54 -4.95 -24.53
N THR A 64 -11.56 -4.59 -23.74
CA THR A 64 -12.22 -3.29 -23.84
C THR A 64 -11.96 -2.40 -22.63
N ALA A 65 -11.15 -2.87 -21.67
CA ALA A 65 -10.81 -2.09 -20.49
C ALA A 65 -10.00 -0.86 -20.91
N SER A 66 -10.39 0.31 -20.39
CA SER A 66 -9.70 1.57 -20.68
C SER A 66 -8.35 1.68 -19.95
N SER A 67 -8.19 0.89 -18.89
CA SER A 67 -7.01 0.85 -18.03
C SER A 67 -6.44 -0.57 -17.92
N PRO A 68 -5.10 -0.73 -17.91
CA PRO A 68 -4.49 -2.03 -17.66
C PRO A 68 -4.81 -2.57 -16.26
N TYR A 69 -5.28 -1.74 -15.32
CA TYR A 69 -5.67 -2.16 -13.96
C TYR A 69 -7.17 -2.50 -13.84
N GLY A 70 -7.90 -2.53 -14.96
CA GLY A 70 -9.35 -2.61 -14.97
C GLY A 70 -10.00 -1.24 -14.75
N ASP A 71 -11.33 -1.17 -14.86
CA ASP A 71 -12.10 0.09 -14.81
C ASP A 71 -13.03 0.18 -13.59
N ASN A 72 -13.24 -0.93 -12.87
CA ASN A 72 -14.21 -1.03 -11.78
C ASN A 72 -13.55 -0.82 -10.40
N TRP A 73 -12.71 0.20 -10.26
CA TRP A 73 -12.10 0.59 -9.00
C TRP A 73 -12.10 2.12 -8.84
N ASP A 74 -12.11 2.57 -7.58
CA ASP A 74 -12.02 4.00 -7.26
C ASP A 74 -10.61 4.38 -6.80
N ILE A 75 -10.00 3.58 -5.92
CA ILE A 75 -8.62 3.76 -5.46
C ILE A 75 -7.85 2.44 -5.47
N LEU A 76 -6.58 2.51 -5.90
CA LEU A 76 -5.59 1.45 -5.78
C LEU A 76 -4.52 1.91 -4.81
N TRP A 77 -4.36 1.22 -3.69
CA TRP A 77 -3.38 1.57 -2.66
C TRP A 77 -2.13 0.71 -2.83
N MET A 78 -0.99 1.34 -3.14
CA MET A 78 0.27 0.62 -3.43
C MET A 78 1.37 0.93 -2.43
N GLY A 79 1.31 2.10 -1.79
CA GLY A 79 2.20 2.50 -0.71
C GLY A 79 1.40 2.99 0.49
N HIS A 80 1.47 2.22 1.58
CA HIS A 80 0.79 2.47 2.84
C HIS A 80 1.63 1.95 4.00
N CYS A 81 1.31 2.39 5.21
CA CYS A 81 1.86 1.84 6.44
C CYS A 81 0.92 0.81 7.10
N GLY A 82 -0.30 0.64 6.59
CA GLY A 82 -1.23 -0.41 7.00
C GLY A 82 -2.48 -0.49 6.14
N THR A 83 -3.09 -1.67 6.05
CA THR A 83 -4.27 -1.98 5.23
C THR A 83 -5.03 -3.16 5.82
N TRP A 84 -6.32 -3.30 5.47
CA TRP A 84 -7.17 -4.37 6.00
C TRP A 84 -8.01 -5.05 4.91
N TYR A 85 -8.33 -6.33 5.09
CA TYR A 85 -9.28 -7.04 4.22
C TYR A 85 -10.70 -6.48 4.37
N HIS A 86 -11.43 -6.43 3.25
CA HIS A 86 -12.87 -6.20 3.30
C HIS A 86 -13.59 -7.43 3.83
N GLU A 87 -14.29 -7.31 4.97
CA GLU A 87 -14.91 -8.43 5.69
C GLU A 87 -15.86 -9.28 4.83
N GLU A 88 -16.58 -8.65 3.89
CA GLU A 88 -17.55 -9.34 3.03
C GLU A 88 -16.94 -9.87 1.71
N ASP A 89 -15.70 -9.49 1.38
CA ASP A 89 -15.02 -9.87 0.13
C ASP A 89 -13.53 -10.17 0.38
N ASN A 90 -13.27 -10.97 1.41
CA ASN A 90 -11.94 -11.42 1.84
C ASN A 90 -11.61 -12.83 1.32
N ARG A 91 -12.35 -13.35 0.35
CA ARG A 91 -12.11 -14.68 -0.23
C ARG A 91 -11.26 -14.67 -1.49
N ARG A 92 -11.39 -13.61 -2.29
CA ARG A 92 -10.73 -13.52 -3.60
C ARG A 92 -9.39 -12.84 -3.40
N MET A 93 -8.32 -13.58 -3.66
CA MET A 93 -6.95 -13.11 -3.55
C MET A 93 -6.24 -13.29 -4.88
N PHE A 94 -5.35 -12.35 -5.21
CA PHE A 94 -4.32 -12.59 -6.22
C PHE A 94 -2.98 -12.66 -5.50
N VAL A 95 -2.37 -13.84 -5.51
CA VAL A 95 -1.24 -14.20 -4.66
C VAL A 95 0.01 -14.29 -5.51
N ILE A 96 1.07 -13.63 -5.07
CA ILE A 96 2.38 -13.54 -5.73
C ILE A 96 3.39 -14.17 -4.76
N PRO A 97 3.61 -15.49 -4.84
CA PRO A 97 4.56 -16.18 -3.96
C PRO A 97 5.99 -15.95 -4.43
N ASN A 98 6.96 -16.21 -3.55
CA ASN A 98 8.40 -16.11 -3.83
C ASN A 98 8.82 -14.78 -4.49
N ASP A 99 8.24 -13.66 -4.05
CA ASP A 99 8.55 -12.32 -4.55
C ASP A 99 9.81 -11.75 -3.86
N PRO A 100 10.95 -11.62 -4.57
CA PRO A 100 12.19 -11.13 -3.97
C PRO A 100 12.08 -9.70 -3.44
N THR A 101 11.07 -8.95 -3.89
CA THR A 101 10.81 -7.57 -3.48
C THR A 101 9.95 -7.45 -2.23
N VAL A 102 9.52 -8.57 -1.64
CA VAL A 102 8.79 -8.56 -0.37
C VAL A 102 9.75 -8.34 0.79
N GLU A 103 9.51 -7.27 1.56
CA GLU A 103 10.21 -7.01 2.82
C GLU A 103 10.03 -8.22 3.76
N PRO A 104 11.13 -8.82 4.27
CA PRO A 104 11.04 -10.00 5.11
C PRO A 104 10.18 -9.75 6.37
N PRO A 105 9.39 -10.73 6.84
CA PRO A 105 8.41 -10.51 7.92
C PRO A 105 9.01 -9.91 9.20
N THR A 106 10.25 -10.28 9.54
CA THR A 106 10.97 -9.78 10.72
C THR A 106 11.37 -8.31 10.65
N HIS A 107 11.26 -7.67 9.48
CA HIS A 107 11.64 -6.27 9.24
C HIS A 107 10.46 -5.37 8.94
N ARG A 108 9.23 -5.90 8.86
CA ARG A 108 8.05 -5.09 8.52
C ARG A 108 7.66 -4.18 9.68
N GLU A 109 7.68 -2.87 9.43
CA GLU A 109 7.32 -1.82 10.40
C GLU A 109 5.94 -1.21 10.08
N ASN A 110 4.95 -2.06 9.82
CA ASN A 110 3.59 -1.62 9.57
C ASN A 110 2.86 -1.25 10.87
N VAL A 111 2.05 -0.19 10.85
CA VAL A 111 1.21 0.18 12.00
C VAL A 111 0.04 -0.78 12.21
N ASP A 112 -0.39 -1.43 11.13
CA ASP A 112 -1.32 -2.55 11.12
C ASP A 112 -1.11 -3.35 9.83
N GLN A 113 -1.46 -4.63 9.83
CA GLN A 113 -1.30 -5.51 8.69
C GLN A 113 -2.44 -6.53 8.58
N PRO A 114 -2.79 -6.95 7.36
CA PRO A 114 -3.71 -8.06 7.17
C PRO A 114 -3.13 -9.37 7.74
N ASP A 115 -4.01 -10.30 8.14
CA ASP A 115 -3.61 -11.66 8.47
C ASP A 115 -2.98 -12.36 7.25
N MET A 116 -1.70 -12.73 7.37
CA MET A 116 -0.91 -13.43 6.37
C MET A 116 -0.61 -14.87 6.76
N SER A 117 -1.18 -15.38 7.86
CA SER A 117 -0.83 -16.69 8.43
C SER A 117 -1.05 -17.86 7.46
N HIS A 118 -2.03 -17.76 6.56
CA HIS A 118 -2.26 -18.73 5.49
C HIS A 118 -1.04 -18.88 4.56
N TRP A 119 -0.46 -17.76 4.11
CA TRP A 119 0.66 -17.77 3.15
C TRP A 119 2.05 -17.79 3.82
N GLU A 120 2.17 -17.38 5.07
CA GLU A 120 3.48 -17.33 5.75
C GLU A 120 3.70 -18.51 6.70
N GLY A 121 2.63 -19.07 7.25
CA GLY A 121 2.68 -20.15 8.25
C GLY A 121 2.27 -21.53 7.72
N GLY A 122 1.76 -21.62 6.49
CA GLY A 122 1.30 -22.87 5.89
C GLY A 122 2.43 -23.84 5.51
N PRO A 123 2.11 -25.09 5.09
CA PRO A 123 3.10 -26.07 4.64
C PRO A 123 3.95 -25.62 3.44
N GLU A 124 3.37 -24.79 2.57
CA GLU A 124 4.03 -24.14 1.43
C GLU A 124 4.29 -22.65 1.71
N GLY A 125 4.23 -22.25 2.99
CA GLY A 125 4.34 -20.87 3.37
C GLY A 125 5.73 -20.30 3.07
N ASP A 126 5.76 -19.12 2.49
CA ASP A 126 6.98 -18.37 2.25
C ASP A 126 6.86 -16.96 2.85
N GLY A 127 7.95 -16.47 3.45
CA GLY A 127 8.00 -15.10 4.00
C GLY A 127 8.06 -14.02 2.93
N GLN A 128 7.97 -14.39 1.65
CA GLN A 128 8.14 -13.53 0.48
C GLN A 128 6.88 -13.53 -0.38
N THR A 129 5.71 -13.68 0.24
CA THR A 129 4.43 -13.67 -0.47
C THR A 129 3.79 -12.30 -0.40
N ARG A 130 3.27 -11.85 -1.55
CA ARG A 130 2.48 -10.64 -1.67
C ARG A 130 1.07 -10.99 -2.15
N VAL A 131 0.07 -10.32 -1.60
CA VAL A 131 -1.34 -10.52 -1.96
C VAL A 131 -2.00 -9.23 -2.38
N VAL A 132 -2.82 -9.28 -3.42
CA VAL A 132 -3.68 -8.19 -3.90
C VAL A 132 -5.12 -8.56 -3.63
N PHE A 133 -5.88 -7.66 -3.01
CA PHE A 133 -7.21 -7.97 -2.45
C PHE A 133 -8.13 -6.76 -2.37
N ASN A 134 -9.43 -7.01 -2.19
CA ASN A 134 -10.41 -5.97 -1.92
C ASN A 134 -10.20 -5.43 -0.49
N SER A 135 -9.86 -4.16 -0.38
CA SER A 135 -9.43 -3.53 0.86
C SER A 135 -10.57 -2.81 1.56
N LYS A 136 -10.70 -3.00 2.87
CA LYS A 136 -11.57 -2.19 3.74
C LYS A 136 -11.05 -0.75 3.89
N GLY A 137 -9.79 -0.51 3.58
CA GLY A 137 -9.11 0.77 3.70
C GLY A 137 -7.62 0.59 3.94
N ALA A 138 -6.87 1.69 3.86
CA ALA A 138 -5.46 1.75 4.18
C ALA A 138 -5.11 3.13 4.73
N ILE A 139 -3.93 3.25 5.34
CA ILE A 139 -3.41 4.49 5.95
C ILE A 139 -1.97 4.77 5.51
N CYS A 140 -1.57 6.04 5.58
CA CYS A 140 -0.46 6.62 4.82
C CYS A 140 -0.69 6.59 3.29
N THR A 141 -0.12 7.56 2.57
CA THR A 141 -0.38 7.76 1.13
C THR A 141 0.88 7.82 0.28
N ALA A 142 1.95 7.11 0.70
CA ALA A 142 3.24 7.04 -0.01
C ALA A 142 3.06 6.82 -1.52
N ALA A 143 2.14 5.93 -1.91
CA ALA A 143 1.56 5.96 -3.25
C ALA A 143 0.15 5.37 -3.35
N TYR A 144 -0.67 5.98 -4.20
CA TYR A 144 -1.96 5.44 -4.61
C TYR A 144 -2.31 5.87 -6.03
N ALA A 145 -3.12 5.08 -6.72
CA ALA A 145 -3.77 5.50 -7.94
C ALA A 145 -5.26 5.75 -7.68
N ILE A 146 -5.83 6.73 -8.36
CA ILE A 146 -7.25 7.08 -8.23
C ILE A 146 -7.88 7.25 -9.60
N SER A 147 -9.08 6.70 -9.79
CA SER A 147 -9.84 6.87 -11.02
C SER A 147 -10.54 8.23 -11.02
N GLN A 148 -10.94 8.70 -12.20
CA GLN A 148 -11.66 9.97 -12.34
C GLN A 148 -12.93 10.00 -11.49
N GLN A 149 -13.70 8.89 -11.48
CA GLN A 149 -14.87 8.76 -10.62
C GLN A 149 -14.50 8.75 -9.14
N GLY A 150 -13.40 8.07 -8.77
CA GLY A 150 -12.90 8.05 -7.40
C GLY A 150 -12.53 9.44 -6.92
N ALA A 151 -11.83 10.20 -7.75
CA ALA A 151 -11.45 11.58 -7.48
C ALA A 151 -12.67 12.49 -7.25
N ARG A 152 -13.75 12.33 -8.03
CA ARG A 152 -15.00 13.09 -7.82
C ARG A 152 -15.66 12.77 -6.48
N LYS A 153 -15.76 11.48 -6.13
CA LYS A 153 -16.30 11.04 -4.84
C LYS A 153 -15.45 11.60 -3.69
N ALA A 154 -14.12 11.44 -3.77
CA ALA A 154 -13.18 11.93 -2.77
C ALA A 154 -13.25 13.47 -2.60
N LEU A 155 -13.35 14.24 -3.68
CA LEU A 155 -13.57 15.69 -3.60
C LEU A 155 -14.87 16.02 -2.87
N TYR A 156 -15.98 15.37 -3.23
CA TYR A 156 -17.27 15.61 -2.56
C TYR A 156 -17.17 15.33 -1.05
N HIS A 157 -16.67 14.15 -0.67
CA HIS A 157 -16.59 13.73 0.73
C HIS A 157 -15.62 14.58 1.56
N MET A 158 -14.48 14.97 1.02
CA MET A 158 -13.46 15.70 1.78
C MET A 158 -13.54 17.23 1.65
N SER A 159 -14.38 17.77 0.76
CA SER A 159 -14.50 19.23 0.58
C SER A 159 -15.91 19.79 0.71
N MET A 160 -16.97 18.99 0.49
CA MET A 160 -18.36 19.44 0.56
C MET A 160 -19.13 18.89 1.76
N MET A 161 -18.64 17.80 2.37
CA MET A 161 -19.19 17.25 3.60
C MET A 161 -18.37 17.69 4.83
N PRO A 162 -18.96 17.73 6.04
CA PRO A 162 -18.20 17.97 7.25
C PRO A 162 -17.07 16.95 7.42
N TYR A 163 -15.83 17.43 7.33
CA TYR A 163 -14.64 16.58 7.40
C TYR A 163 -13.53 17.27 8.20
N ASN A 164 -12.93 16.54 9.13
CA ASN A 164 -11.90 17.07 10.03
C ASN A 164 -10.84 16.03 10.43
N SER A 165 -10.28 15.32 9.45
CA SER A 165 -9.27 14.27 9.66
C SER A 165 -8.12 14.39 8.65
N PRO A 166 -6.99 13.70 8.87
CA PRO A 166 -5.93 13.56 7.87
C PRO A 166 -6.42 12.84 6.60
N VAL A 167 -5.86 13.20 5.44
CA VAL A 167 -6.39 12.81 4.12
C VAL A 167 -6.52 11.31 3.88
N ASP A 168 -5.60 10.52 4.42
CA ASP A 168 -5.59 9.06 4.34
C ASP A 168 -6.83 8.46 5.00
N TRP A 169 -7.22 8.95 6.18
CA TRP A 169 -8.49 8.61 6.83
C TRP A 169 -9.70 9.03 5.99
N GLY A 170 -9.58 10.07 5.18
CA GLY A 170 -10.65 10.48 4.25
C GLY A 170 -10.94 9.40 3.21
N TYR A 171 -9.89 8.88 2.58
CA TYR A 171 -10.03 7.76 1.65
C TYR A 171 -10.44 6.47 2.37
N ALA A 172 -9.82 6.14 3.51
CA ALA A 172 -10.14 4.93 4.28
C ALA A 172 -11.61 4.90 4.72
N ASN A 173 -12.14 6.01 5.24
CA ASN A 173 -13.53 6.10 5.67
C ASN A 173 -14.50 5.89 4.50
N MET A 174 -14.15 6.33 3.28
CA MET A 174 -14.96 6.07 2.10
C MET A 174 -14.92 4.60 1.68
N CYS A 175 -13.79 3.90 1.84
CA CYS A 175 -13.70 2.46 1.64
C CYS A 175 -14.56 1.67 2.64
N MET A 176 -14.64 2.17 3.89
CA MET A 176 -15.38 1.53 4.98
C MET A 176 -16.90 1.80 4.92
N ASP A 177 -17.31 2.95 4.39
CA ASP A 177 -18.71 3.36 4.36
C ASP A 177 -19.46 2.67 3.20
N LYS A 178 -20.28 1.67 3.53
CA LYS A 178 -21.12 0.93 2.58
C LYS A 178 -22.12 1.80 1.82
N ASN A 179 -22.42 3.01 2.29
CA ASN A 179 -23.29 3.95 1.59
C ASN A 179 -22.55 4.70 0.49
N VAL A 180 -21.21 4.73 0.56
CA VAL A 180 -20.36 5.24 -0.50
C VAL A 180 -19.95 4.03 -1.35
N ASN A 181 -20.49 3.94 -2.56
CA ASN A 181 -20.02 2.96 -3.53
C ASN A 181 -18.58 3.32 -3.95
N TYR A 182 -17.58 2.97 -3.15
CA TYR A 182 -16.17 3.33 -3.31
C TYR A 182 -15.30 2.07 -3.24
N THR A 183 -14.88 1.56 -4.40
CA THR A 183 -14.14 0.30 -4.48
C THR A 183 -12.65 0.54 -4.25
N CYS A 184 -12.11 -0.11 -3.22
CA CYS A 184 -10.72 0.03 -2.80
C CYS A 184 -9.97 -1.30 -2.98
N ILE A 185 -8.84 -1.26 -3.67
CA ILE A 185 -7.98 -2.44 -3.84
C ILE A 185 -6.61 -2.10 -3.26
N SER A 186 -6.07 -2.99 -2.44
CA SER A 186 -4.74 -2.83 -1.85
C SER A 186 -3.85 -4.04 -2.15
N VAL A 187 -2.57 -3.90 -1.82
CA VAL A 187 -1.57 -4.94 -1.91
C VAL A 187 -0.79 -5.01 -0.61
N PHE A 188 -0.59 -6.21 -0.07
CA PHE A 188 0.23 -6.42 1.12
C PHE A 188 1.22 -7.58 0.92
N PRO A 189 2.50 -7.42 1.30
CA PRO A 189 3.14 -6.16 1.67
C PRO A 189 3.04 -5.10 0.57
N GLN A 190 3.27 -3.83 0.90
CA GLN A 190 3.18 -2.69 -0.03
C GLN A 190 4.29 -2.69 -1.10
N ILE A 191 3.99 -2.18 -2.30
CA ILE A 191 4.93 -2.08 -3.44
C ILE A 191 5.80 -0.82 -3.35
N VAL A 192 5.22 0.26 -2.83
CA VAL A 192 5.89 1.54 -2.67
C VAL A 192 6.11 1.80 -1.19
N GLY A 193 7.33 2.13 -0.85
CA GLY A 193 7.75 2.47 0.50
C GLY A 193 8.05 3.94 0.66
N VAL A 194 8.69 4.24 1.78
CA VAL A 194 9.11 5.60 2.14
C VAL A 194 10.62 5.65 2.34
N SER A 195 11.26 6.54 1.61
CA SER A 195 12.68 6.82 1.68
C SER A 195 13.02 7.71 2.87
N ARG A 196 14.02 7.30 3.63
CA ARG A 196 14.64 8.08 4.71
C ARG A 196 16.10 8.32 4.33
N PRO A 197 16.51 9.57 4.05
CA PRO A 197 17.91 9.87 3.83
C PRO A 197 18.69 9.73 5.14
N THR A 198 20.02 9.61 5.06
CA THR A 198 20.86 9.71 6.25
C THR A 198 20.63 11.05 6.93
N GLY A 199 20.13 11.02 8.15
CA GLY A 199 19.68 12.23 8.81
C GLY A 199 19.14 11.98 10.20
N HIS A 200 18.91 13.09 10.90
CA HIS A 200 18.21 13.06 12.18
C HIS A 200 16.77 12.61 11.94
N THR A 201 16.27 11.63 12.71
CA THR A 201 14.92 11.08 12.51
C THR A 201 13.81 12.11 12.68
N SER A 202 14.14 13.33 13.14
CA SER A 202 13.16 14.41 13.20
C SER A 202 12.66 14.91 11.85
N LYS A 203 13.42 14.59 10.80
CA LYS A 203 13.10 14.93 9.41
C LYS A 203 12.32 13.81 8.70
N ASN A 204 12.00 12.72 9.41
CA ASN A 204 11.29 11.60 8.80
C ASN A 204 9.82 11.94 8.54
N SER A 205 9.19 12.84 9.28
CA SER A 205 7.79 13.14 8.99
C SER A 205 7.39 14.49 9.55
N ASP A 206 6.81 15.32 8.67
CA ASP A 206 6.31 16.62 9.05
C ASP A 206 5.09 16.54 9.96
N ILE A 207 4.36 15.41 10.03
CA ILE A 207 3.16 15.26 10.87
C ILE A 207 3.45 15.01 12.37
N GLY A 208 4.71 14.74 12.71
CA GLY A 208 5.25 14.76 14.07
C GLY A 208 4.87 13.56 14.96
N TYR A 209 5.86 12.72 15.28
CA TYR A 209 5.74 11.58 16.20
C TYR A 209 6.71 11.70 17.39
N GLY A 210 6.23 12.15 18.55
CA GLY A 210 7.04 12.23 19.78
C GLY A 210 7.99 13.43 19.87
N ASP A 211 8.87 13.40 20.87
CA ASP A 211 9.79 14.49 21.23
C ASP A 211 11.06 14.47 20.38
N ASP A 212 11.50 15.64 19.92
CA ASP A 212 12.65 15.78 19.01
C ASP A 212 13.99 15.47 19.69
N ASP A 213 14.05 15.59 21.02
CA ASP A 213 15.28 15.45 21.81
C ASP A 213 15.77 14.00 21.96
N VAL A 214 14.94 13.01 21.61
CA VAL A 214 15.26 11.57 21.71
C VAL A 214 15.63 10.97 20.34
N ARG A 215 15.62 11.80 19.29
CA ARG A 215 15.83 11.37 17.90
C ARG A 215 17.33 11.28 17.58
N THR A 216 17.70 10.31 16.74
CA THR A 216 19.10 9.98 16.42
C THR A 216 19.38 10.12 14.93
N VAL A 217 20.67 10.09 14.56
CA VAL A 217 21.05 10.00 13.14
C VAL A 217 21.02 8.55 12.72
N GLU A 218 20.21 8.23 11.71
CA GLU A 218 20.12 6.89 11.12
C GLU A 218 20.77 6.84 9.73
N PRO A 219 21.29 5.68 9.29
CA PRO A 219 21.71 5.48 7.91
C PRO A 219 20.51 5.61 6.96
N ALA A 220 20.79 5.85 5.68
CA ALA A 220 19.72 5.91 4.69
C ALA A 220 19.04 4.54 4.59
N ARG A 221 17.71 4.54 4.56
CA ARG A 221 16.88 3.33 4.39
C ARG A 221 15.63 3.66 3.63
N SER A 222 15.12 2.71 2.86
CA SER A 222 13.77 2.77 2.30
C SER A 222 12.93 1.71 2.98
N GLN A 223 11.98 2.14 3.80
CA GLN A 223 11.07 1.23 4.49
C GLN A 223 10.24 0.48 3.44
N HIS A 224 9.98 -0.81 3.65
CA HIS A 224 9.06 -1.61 2.82
C HIS A 224 9.50 -1.89 1.38
N VAL A 225 10.78 -1.68 1.08
CA VAL A 225 11.39 -1.91 -0.23
C VAL A 225 12.63 -2.77 -0.03
N VAL A 226 12.93 -3.71 -0.93
CA VAL A 226 14.12 -4.57 -0.78
C VAL A 226 15.28 -4.02 -1.61
N TYR A 227 15.03 -3.74 -2.89
CA TYR A 227 16.00 -3.24 -3.86
C TYR A 227 15.69 -1.78 -4.23
N SER A 228 15.86 -0.89 -3.25
CA SER A 228 15.51 0.53 -3.36
C SER A 228 16.10 1.20 -4.60
N THR A 229 15.25 1.87 -5.39
CA THR A 229 15.65 2.66 -6.54
C THR A 229 16.54 3.83 -6.12
N ARG A 230 16.21 4.51 -5.01
CA ARG A 230 17.00 5.66 -4.54
C ARG A 230 18.37 5.24 -4.03
N LEU A 231 18.47 4.13 -3.28
CA LEU A 231 19.75 3.62 -2.80
C LEU A 231 20.60 2.99 -3.92
N ASN A 232 19.96 2.47 -4.97
CA ASN A 232 20.62 1.92 -6.15
C ASN A 232 20.79 2.93 -7.31
N MET A 233 20.57 4.22 -7.09
CA MET A 233 20.54 5.23 -8.15
C MET A 233 21.85 5.29 -8.96
N GLU A 234 23.01 5.17 -8.30
CA GLU A 234 24.31 5.18 -9.00
C GLU A 234 24.47 3.97 -9.93
N ARG A 235 23.99 2.79 -9.52
CA ARG A 235 23.99 1.57 -10.35
C ARG A 235 23.07 1.73 -11.57
N LEU A 236 21.87 2.28 -11.36
CA LEU A 236 20.93 2.60 -12.44
C LEU A 236 21.53 3.58 -13.46
N LEU A 237 22.17 4.66 -12.99
CA LEU A 237 22.77 5.67 -13.87
C LEU A 237 23.96 5.13 -14.67
N ARG A 238 24.67 4.11 -14.16
CA ARG A 238 25.74 3.40 -14.88
C ARG A 238 25.21 2.37 -15.89
N GLY A 239 23.92 2.03 -15.83
CA GLY A 239 23.33 0.96 -16.63
C GLY A 239 23.66 -0.43 -16.11
N ASP A 240 23.99 -0.56 -14.81
CA ASP A 240 24.19 -1.86 -14.18
C ASP A 240 22.88 -2.66 -14.15
N THR A 241 23.01 -3.99 -14.08
CA THR A 241 21.86 -4.91 -14.01
C THR A 241 21.79 -5.70 -12.71
N VAL A 242 22.72 -5.44 -11.78
CA VAL A 242 22.84 -6.11 -10.47
C VAL A 242 22.73 -5.05 -9.37
N PHE A 243 21.79 -5.25 -8.46
CA PHE A 243 21.37 -4.25 -7.48
C PHE A 243 21.50 -4.74 -6.05
N ASP A 244 21.89 -3.84 -5.15
CA ASP A 244 22.07 -4.11 -3.72
C ASP A 244 20.71 -4.29 -3.03
N SER A 245 20.65 -5.30 -2.17
CA SER A 245 19.54 -5.50 -1.24
C SER A 245 19.75 -4.76 0.08
N GLN A 246 18.67 -4.22 0.63
CA GLN A 246 18.64 -3.71 2.00
C GLN A 246 18.66 -4.83 3.06
N PHE A 247 18.37 -6.08 2.68
CA PHE A 247 18.30 -7.25 3.57
C PHE A 247 19.23 -8.37 3.09
N PRO A 248 20.56 -8.13 3.06
CA PRO A 248 21.54 -9.02 2.42
C PRO A 248 21.57 -10.43 3.03
N GLU A 249 21.28 -10.56 4.32
CA GLU A 249 21.28 -11.85 5.03
C GLU A 249 20.09 -12.74 4.68
N ILE A 250 19.01 -12.18 4.11
CA ILE A 250 17.77 -12.91 3.81
C ILE A 250 17.56 -13.05 2.30
N THR A 251 17.78 -11.96 1.56
CA THR A 251 17.50 -11.88 0.11
C THR A 251 18.76 -11.97 -0.75
N GLY A 252 19.92 -12.19 -0.11
CA GLY A 252 21.23 -12.10 -0.74
C GLY A 252 21.72 -10.64 -0.88
N PRO A 253 23.03 -10.42 -0.93
CA PRO A 253 23.60 -9.06 -0.95
C PRO A 253 23.25 -8.27 -2.20
N GLU A 254 23.21 -8.94 -3.34
CA GLU A 254 22.91 -8.36 -4.63
C GLU A 254 22.07 -9.34 -5.46
N MET A 255 21.28 -8.83 -6.40
CA MET A 255 20.49 -9.66 -7.31
C MET A 255 20.41 -9.04 -8.71
N HIS A 256 20.36 -9.88 -9.75
CA HIS A 256 20.16 -9.42 -11.12
C HIS A 256 18.71 -8.97 -11.35
N ILE A 257 18.50 -7.93 -12.15
CA ILE A 257 17.19 -7.30 -12.36
C ILE A 257 16.10 -8.25 -12.85
N ASP A 258 16.48 -9.24 -13.67
CA ASP A 258 15.56 -10.26 -14.18
C ASP A 258 15.06 -11.18 -13.06
N ASP A 259 15.91 -11.45 -12.06
CA ASP A 259 15.56 -12.28 -10.91
C ASP A 259 14.72 -11.48 -9.92
N ILE A 260 15.04 -10.19 -9.69
CA ILE A 260 14.26 -9.29 -8.82
C ILE A 260 12.80 -9.18 -9.32
N GLY A 261 12.60 -9.14 -10.64
CA GLY A 261 11.28 -9.03 -11.26
C GLY A 261 10.60 -10.35 -11.62
N SER A 262 11.14 -11.49 -11.16
CA SER A 262 10.75 -12.82 -11.66
C SER A 262 9.42 -13.36 -11.13
N ALA A 263 8.90 -12.79 -10.03
CA ALA A 263 7.73 -13.29 -9.34
C ALA A 263 6.46 -13.23 -10.21
N VAL A 264 5.67 -14.31 -10.19
CA VAL A 264 4.44 -14.43 -10.96
C VAL A 264 3.28 -14.83 -10.06
N GLY A 265 2.24 -14.01 -10.06
CA GLY A 265 1.06 -14.28 -9.27
C GLY A 265 0.03 -15.18 -9.94
N HIS A 266 -0.84 -15.74 -9.12
CA HIS A 266 -1.97 -16.57 -9.50
C HIS A 266 -3.22 -16.18 -8.71
N ILE A 267 -4.37 -16.64 -9.18
CA ILE A 267 -5.65 -16.42 -8.51
C ILE A 267 -5.84 -17.49 -7.44
N GLU A 268 -6.26 -17.06 -6.26
CA GLU A 268 -6.69 -17.94 -5.18
C GLU A 268 -8.09 -17.54 -4.69
N VAL A 269 -8.93 -18.54 -4.40
CA VAL A 269 -10.22 -18.34 -3.72
C VAL A 269 -10.17 -19.13 -2.43
N LEU A 270 -10.09 -18.41 -1.32
CA LEU A 270 -9.93 -19.02 0.00
C LEU A 270 -11.18 -19.81 0.41
N ARG A 271 -10.91 -20.94 1.06
CA ARG A 271 -11.92 -21.72 1.78
C ARG A 271 -12.21 -21.05 3.12
N GLU A 272 -13.31 -21.46 3.75
CA GLU A 272 -13.77 -20.82 4.99
C GLU A 272 -12.76 -20.95 6.13
N GLU A 273 -12.09 -22.11 6.22
CA GLU A 273 -11.01 -22.38 7.18
C GLU A 273 -9.74 -21.55 6.95
N ASP A 274 -9.53 -21.08 5.73
CA ASP A 274 -8.33 -20.34 5.28
C ASP A 274 -8.60 -18.83 5.24
N LEU A 275 -9.80 -18.38 5.62
CA LEU A 275 -10.15 -16.96 5.62
C LEU A 275 -9.26 -16.18 6.60
N PRO A 276 -8.87 -14.94 6.23
CA PRO A 276 -8.16 -14.06 7.14
C PRO A 276 -8.95 -13.86 8.42
N LYS A 277 -8.30 -14.06 9.56
CA LYS A 277 -8.92 -13.82 10.86
C LYS A 277 -8.99 -12.32 11.12
N PRO A 278 -10.06 -11.81 11.73
CA PRO A 278 -10.09 -10.42 12.17
C PRO A 278 -8.93 -10.19 13.13
N ASN A 279 -8.23 -9.05 12.97
CA ASN A 279 -7.29 -8.58 13.97
C ASN A 279 -8.08 -8.27 15.24
N VAL A 280 -8.12 -9.21 16.19
CA VAL A 280 -8.69 -8.95 17.50
C VAL A 280 -7.80 -7.92 18.18
N THR A 281 -8.26 -6.69 18.26
CA THR A 281 -7.53 -5.65 18.99
C THR A 281 -7.64 -5.94 20.49
N LYS A 282 -6.68 -5.45 21.30
CA LYS A 282 -6.77 -5.57 22.76
C LYS A 282 -8.06 -4.97 23.33
N GLU A 283 -8.64 -3.97 22.66
CA GLU A 283 -9.90 -3.34 23.09
C GLU A 283 -11.11 -4.28 22.96
N ASP A 284 -11.09 -5.21 22.00
CA ASP A 284 -12.17 -6.19 21.80
C ASP A 284 -12.12 -7.33 22.85
N GLN A 285 -10.94 -7.64 23.38
CA GLN A 285 -10.77 -8.67 24.44
C GLN A 285 -11.27 -8.18 25.81
N ASP A 286 -11.13 -6.88 26.09
CA ASP A 286 -11.60 -6.30 27.34
C ASP A 286 -13.13 -6.15 27.36
N GLN A 287 -13.78 -5.91 26.21
CA GLN A 287 -15.25 -5.85 26.11
C GLN A 287 -15.92 -7.22 26.28
N GLU A 288 -15.31 -8.32 25.81
CA GLU A 288 -15.83 -9.67 26.07
C GLU A 288 -15.74 -10.09 27.54
N GLN A 289 -14.71 -9.63 28.28
CA GLN A 289 -14.61 -9.92 29.72
C GLN A 289 -15.60 -9.12 30.58
N GLU A 290 -16.01 -7.92 30.18
CA GLU A 290 -17.05 -7.16 30.90
C GLU A 290 -18.48 -7.63 30.58
N LEU A 291 -18.72 -8.26 29.42
CA LEU A 291 -20.02 -8.79 29.04
C LEU A 291 -20.30 -10.19 29.62
N PHE A 292 -19.25 -10.94 29.98
CA PHE A 292 -19.34 -12.31 30.50
C PHE A 292 -18.63 -12.53 31.86
N GLY A 293 -18.28 -11.44 32.55
CA GLY A 293 -17.71 -11.42 33.91
C GLY A 293 -18.70 -11.00 34.99
#